data_AF-A0A5R2MUS2-F1
#
_entry.id   AF-A0A5R2MUS2-F1
#
_cell.length_a   1.000
_cell.length_b   1.000
_cell.length_c   1.000
_cell.angle_alpha   90.00
_cell.angle_beta   90.00
_cell.angle_gamma   90.00
#
_symmetry.space_group_name_H-M   'P 1'
#
loop_
_entity.id
_entity.type
_entity.pdbx_description
1 polymer ?
#
loop_
_entity_poly.entity_id
_entity_poly.type
_entity_poly.pdbx_seq_one_letter_code
_entity_poly.pdbx_strand_id
1 'polypeptide(L)'
;HFTPGPEGLEARNLSSQGFENVSMAVRAGEIVGLYGLIGAGRSEFVTTLYGRHKKSAGQVLWEGKDVQINAEHDAIKLGMALAPESRRDQGLCLNLPVGLNLNL
;
A
#
# COMPACT_ATOMS: atom_id res chain seq x y z
N HIS A 1 -13.42 17.21 17.29
CA HIS A 1 -13.96 16.25 16.32
C HIS A 1 -13.14 16.34 15.05
N PHE A 2 -12.54 15.24 14.61
CA PHE A 2 -11.78 15.18 13.37
C PHE A 2 -12.74 14.80 12.21
N THR A 3 -12.70 15.55 11.12
CA THR A 3 -13.43 15.24 9.89
C THR A 3 -12.40 14.82 8.85
N PRO A 4 -12.44 13.57 8.36
CA PRO A 4 -11.52 13.13 7.32
C PRO A 4 -11.67 13.97 6.06
N GLY A 5 -10.57 14.12 5.32
CA GLY A 5 -10.57 14.80 4.04
C GLY A 5 -11.20 13.98 2.90
N PRO A 6 -10.91 14.33 1.64
CA PRO A 6 -11.39 13.58 0.48
C PRO A 6 -10.83 12.15 0.45
N GLU A 7 -11.44 11.30 -0.37
CA GLU A 7 -10.95 9.93 -0.61
C GLU A 7 -9.57 9.97 -1.25
N GLY A 8 -8.59 9.35 -0.57
CA GLY A 8 -7.20 9.31 -1.00
C GLY A 8 -6.91 8.03 -1.76
N LEU A 9 -7.09 6.87 -1.13
CA LEU A 9 -6.89 5.56 -1.75
C LEU A 9 -8.20 4.80 -1.79
N GLU A 10 -8.54 4.20 -2.93
CA GLU A 10 -9.65 3.25 -3.02
C GLU A 10 -9.20 1.98 -3.73
N ALA A 11 -9.63 0.83 -3.19
CA ALA A 11 -9.59 -0.46 -3.86
C ALA A 11 -11.02 -0.89 -4.15
N ARG A 12 -11.32 -1.27 -5.39
CA ARG A 12 -12.65 -1.74 -5.81
C ARG A 12 -12.55 -3.14 -6.39
N ASN A 13 -13.16 -4.10 -5.70
CA ASN A 13 -13.21 -5.51 -6.05
C ASN A 13 -11.82 -6.08 -6.40
N LEU A 14 -10.79 -5.66 -5.66
CA LEU A 14 -9.40 -6.01 -5.95
C LEU A 14 -9.16 -7.48 -5.59
N SER A 15 -8.51 -8.20 -6.50
CA SER A 15 -8.08 -9.59 -6.27
C SER A 15 -6.64 -9.79 -6.70
N SER A 16 -5.93 -10.68 -6.03
CA SER A 16 -4.61 -11.19 -6.44
C SER A 16 -4.36 -12.56 -5.79
N GLN A 17 -3.15 -13.09 -5.91
CA GLN A 17 -2.76 -14.27 -5.16
C GLN A 17 -2.80 -13.98 -3.66
N GLY A 18 -3.63 -14.71 -2.92
CA GLY A 18 -3.74 -14.62 -1.46
C GLY A 18 -4.94 -13.82 -0.94
N PHE A 19 -5.69 -13.13 -1.80
CA PHE A 19 -6.95 -12.47 -1.42
C PHE A 19 -7.89 -12.28 -2.62
N GLU A 20 -9.20 -12.24 -2.37
CA GLU A 20 -10.21 -12.12 -3.42
C GLU A 20 -11.26 -11.05 -3.08
N ASN A 21 -11.59 -10.23 -4.08
CA ASN A 21 -12.71 -9.30 -4.08
C ASN A 21 -12.74 -8.34 -2.87
N VAL A 22 -11.59 -7.73 -2.57
CA VAL A 22 -11.46 -6.78 -1.47
C VAL A 22 -11.78 -5.37 -1.97
N SER A 23 -12.71 -4.70 -1.28
CA SER A 23 -13.05 -3.30 -1.51
C SER A 23 -12.86 -2.49 -0.23
N MET A 24 -12.14 -1.38 -0.31
CA MET A 24 -11.97 -0.45 0.80
C MET A 24 -11.57 0.95 0.30
N ALA A 25 -11.75 1.95 1.14
CA ALA A 25 -11.29 3.31 0.90
C ALA A 25 -10.58 3.85 2.13
N VAL A 26 -9.58 4.72 1.92
CA VAL A 26 -8.86 5.47 2.96
C VAL A 26 -8.93 6.94 2.61
N ARG A 27 -9.45 7.75 3.53
CA ARG A 27 -9.57 9.20 3.35
C ARG A 27 -8.34 9.93 3.86
N ALA A 28 -8.13 11.15 3.37
CA ALA A 28 -7.02 11.96 3.83
C ALA A 28 -7.09 12.22 5.35
N GLY A 29 -6.00 11.88 6.06
CA GLY A 29 -5.86 11.97 7.52
C GLY A 29 -6.56 10.85 8.31
N GLU A 30 -7.12 9.85 7.64
CA GLU A 30 -7.65 8.65 8.27
C GLU A 30 -6.55 7.61 8.55
N ILE A 31 -6.67 6.89 9.67
CA ILE A 31 -5.82 5.74 9.97
C ILE A 31 -6.68 4.49 9.92
N VAL A 32 -6.38 3.58 8.99
CA VAL A 32 -7.12 2.33 8.81
C VAL A 32 -6.27 1.14 9.26
N GLY A 33 -6.85 0.28 10.10
CA GLY A 33 -6.23 -0.96 10.55
C GLY A 33 -6.72 -2.17 9.76
N LEU A 34 -5.81 -2.92 9.14
CA LEU A 34 -6.09 -4.21 8.51
C LEU A 34 -5.72 -5.35 9.46
N TYR A 35 -6.73 -6.06 9.98
CA TYR A 35 -6.54 -7.17 10.91
C TYR A 35 -7.11 -8.48 10.36
N GLY A 36 -6.62 -9.61 10.85
CA GLY A 36 -6.98 -10.93 10.38
C GLY A 36 -6.00 -11.99 10.84
N LEU A 37 -6.32 -13.26 10.60
CA LEU A 37 -5.43 -14.37 10.91
C LEU A 37 -4.18 -14.36 10.01
N ILE A 38 -3.19 -15.17 10.37
CA ILE A 38 -2.06 -15.46 9.48
C ILE A 38 -2.61 -16.13 8.22
N GLY A 39 -2.15 -15.68 7.04
CA GLY A 39 -2.65 -16.16 5.75
C GLY A 39 -3.94 -15.50 5.26
N ALA A 40 -4.47 -14.49 5.95
CA ALA A 40 -5.67 -13.76 5.52
C ALA A 40 -5.44 -12.79 4.33
N GLY A 41 -4.26 -12.80 3.70
CA GLY A 41 -3.98 -11.97 2.53
C GLY A 41 -3.66 -10.50 2.81
N ARG A 42 -3.39 -10.13 4.08
CA ARG A 42 -3.18 -8.72 4.49
C ARG A 42 -1.94 -8.11 3.87
N SER A 43 -0.81 -8.81 4.00
CA SER A 43 0.47 -8.35 3.45
C SER A 43 0.40 -8.33 1.93
N GLU A 44 -0.16 -9.39 1.33
CA GLU A 44 -0.38 -9.54 -0.11
C GLU A 44 -1.26 -8.43 -0.69
N PHE A 45 -2.31 -8.04 0.04
CA PHE A 45 -3.19 -6.93 -0.35
C PHE A 45 -2.43 -5.60 -0.38
N VAL A 46 -1.69 -5.27 0.69
CA VAL A 46 -0.92 -4.02 0.78
C VAL A 46 0.20 -3.98 -0.27
N THR A 47 0.92 -5.08 -0.46
CA THR A 47 1.99 -5.15 -1.46
C THR A 47 1.44 -5.15 -2.90
N THR A 48 0.23 -5.66 -3.14
CA THR A 48 -0.47 -5.53 -4.44
C THR A 48 -0.85 -4.07 -4.71
N LEU A 49 -1.41 -3.36 -3.73
CA LEU A 49 -1.70 -1.93 -3.85
C LEU A 49 -0.44 -1.10 -4.15
N TYR A 50 0.70 -1.53 -3.63
CA TYR A 50 1.99 -0.90 -3.86
C TYR A 50 2.71 -1.38 -5.14
N GLY A 51 2.09 -2.24 -5.95
CA GLY A 51 2.65 -2.69 -7.23
C GLY A 51 3.74 -3.77 -7.14
N ARG A 52 3.97 -4.38 -5.97
CA ARG A 52 4.90 -5.50 -5.82
C ARG A 52 4.34 -6.81 -6.36
N HIS A 53 3.01 -6.98 -6.31
CA HIS A 53 2.31 -8.09 -6.94
C HIS A 53 1.30 -7.58 -7.96
N LYS A 54 1.12 -8.36 -9.02
CA LYS A 54 0.14 -8.06 -10.06
C LYS A 54 -1.26 -8.40 -9.56
N LYS A 55 -2.21 -7.46 -9.64
CA LYS A 55 -3.63 -7.76 -9.45
C LYS A 55 -4.16 -8.68 -10.56
N SER A 56 -5.07 -9.59 -10.22
CA SER A 56 -5.79 -10.43 -11.18
C SER A 56 -7.13 -9.82 -11.61
N ALA A 57 -7.74 -8.98 -10.75
CA ALA A 57 -8.99 -8.28 -11.04
C ALA A 57 -9.12 -7.00 -10.19
N GLY A 58 -10.12 -6.17 -10.51
CA GLY A 58 -10.47 -4.96 -9.76
C GLY A 58 -9.68 -3.72 -10.15
N GLN A 59 -9.90 -2.64 -9.41
CA GLN A 59 -9.34 -1.31 -9.66
C GLN A 59 -8.71 -0.72 -8.40
N VAL A 60 -7.71 0.13 -8.61
CA VAL A 60 -7.12 0.97 -7.58
C VAL A 60 -7.31 2.41 -8.04
N LEU A 61 -7.82 3.26 -7.16
CA LEU A 61 -7.96 4.68 -7.40
C LEU A 61 -7.07 5.44 -6.42
N TRP A 62 -6.41 6.47 -6.94
CA TRP A 62 -5.65 7.44 -6.16
C TRP A 62 -6.23 8.82 -6.39
N GLU A 63 -6.69 9.47 -5.32
CA GLU A 63 -7.38 10.76 -5.33
C GLU A 63 -8.53 10.78 -6.35
N GLY A 64 -9.33 9.71 -6.37
CA GLY A 64 -10.47 9.53 -7.27
C GLY A 64 -10.13 9.19 -8.72
N LYS A 65 -8.86 8.98 -9.08
CA LYS A 65 -8.43 8.61 -10.44
C LYS A 65 -8.01 7.14 -10.51
N ASP A 66 -8.51 6.40 -11.50
CA ASP A 66 -8.04 5.04 -11.77
C ASP A 66 -6.55 5.08 -12.13
N VAL A 67 -5.74 4.30 -11.42
CA VAL A 67 -4.29 4.22 -11.58
C VAL A 67 -3.85 2.79 -11.89
N GLN A 68 -2.89 2.68 -12.80
CA GLN A 68 -2.20 1.41 -13.05
C GLN A 68 -0.86 1.44 -12.33
N ILE A 69 -0.74 0.61 -11.29
CA ILE A 69 0.47 0.46 -10.48
C ILE A 69 1.05 -0.91 -10.81
N ASN A 70 2.04 -0.95 -11.71
CA ASN A 70 2.62 -2.21 -12.20
C ASN A 70 3.94 -2.55 -11.52
N ALA A 71 4.56 -1.56 -10.89
CA ALA A 71 5.78 -1.70 -10.10
C ALA A 71 5.77 -0.70 -8.94
N GLU A 72 6.59 -0.94 -7.92
CA GLU A 72 6.71 -0.08 -6.74
C GLU A 72 7.07 1.38 -7.09
N HIS A 73 7.81 1.59 -8.18
CA HIS A 73 8.13 2.93 -8.66
C HIS A 73 6.89 3.74 -9.07
N ASP A 74 5.81 3.09 -9.50
CA ASP A 74 4.57 3.77 -9.87
C ASP A 74 3.86 4.31 -8.61
N ALA A 75 3.83 3.50 -7.55
CA ALA A 75 3.26 3.91 -6.25
C ALA A 75 4.05 5.08 -5.65
N ILE A 76 5.38 5.05 -5.72
CA ILE A 76 6.24 6.14 -5.26
C ILE A 76 5.97 7.45 -6.02
N LYS A 77 5.78 7.39 -7.35
CA LYS A 77 5.43 8.58 -8.16
C LYS A 77 4.07 9.18 -7.79
N LEU A 78 3.16 8.38 -7.23
CA LEU A 78 1.88 8.84 -6.71
C LEU A 78 2.00 9.43 -5.29
N GLY A 79 3.19 9.38 -4.67
CA GLY A 79 3.42 9.86 -3.30
C GLY A 79 3.10 8.83 -2.22
N MET A 80 2.95 7.55 -2.59
CA MET A 80 2.78 6.48 -1.62
C MET A 80 4.13 6.02 -1.07
N ALA A 81 4.15 5.59 0.20
CA ALA A 81 5.31 4.95 0.81
C ALA A 81 4.88 3.65 1.49
N LEU A 82 5.68 2.60 1.32
CA LEU A 82 5.47 1.32 1.99
C LEU A 82 6.58 1.11 3.02
N ALA A 83 6.20 1.00 4.29
CA ALA A 83 7.08 0.47 5.33
C ALA A 83 6.97 -1.07 5.32
N PRO A 84 8.05 -1.80 4.97
CA PRO A 84 8.00 -3.25 4.85
C PRO A 84 7.93 -3.93 6.21
N GLU A 85 7.46 -5.18 6.22
CA GLU A 85 7.29 -5.98 7.44
C GLU A 85 8.63 -6.24 8.16
N SER A 86 9.70 -6.58 7.41
CA SER A 86 11.06 -6.64 7.95
C SER A 86 11.83 -5.36 7.69
N ARG A 87 11.86 -4.47 8.69
CA ARG A 87 12.72 -3.28 8.67
C ARG A 87 14.21 -3.60 8.53
N ARG A 88 14.63 -4.77 9.03
CA ARG A 88 16.05 -5.19 9.06
C ARG A 88 16.52 -5.58 7.67
N ASP A 89 15.69 -6.34 6.95
CA ASP A 89 16.10 -6.98 5.70
C ASP A 89 15.61 -6.22 4.47
N GLN A 90 14.58 -5.38 4.62
CA GLN A 90 13.88 -4.77 3.48
C GLN A 90 13.74 -3.24 3.58
N GLY A 91 14.04 -2.64 4.74
CA GLY A 91 13.76 -1.22 4.99
C GLY A 91 14.95 -0.33 5.32
N LEU A 92 16.12 -0.90 5.64
CA LEU A 92 17.28 -0.14 6.14
C LEU A 92 18.60 -0.69 5.60
N CYS A 93 19.52 0.22 5.29
CA CYS A 93 20.92 -0.11 5.05
C CYS A 93 21.66 -0.07 6.40
N LEU A 94 21.72 -1.21 7.09
CA LEU A 94 22.24 -1.31 8.47
C LEU A 94 23.73 -1.01 8.61
N ASN A 95 24.46 -1.03 7.50
CA ASN A 95 25.87 -0.64 7.42
C ASN A 95 26.07 0.88 7.31
N LEU A 96 25.00 1.67 7.22
CA LEU A 96 25.05 3.12 7.03
C LEU A 96 24.56 3.86 8.29
N PRO A 97 25.07 5.08 8.57
CA PRO A 97 24.54 5.93 9.62
C PRO A 97 23.06 6.29 9.41
N VAL A 98 22.36 6.63 10.49
CA VAL A 98 20.94 7.03 10.46
C VAL A 98 20.71 8.21 9.53
N GLY A 99 21.57 9.24 9.59
CA GLY A 99 21.46 10.42 8.74
C GLY A 99 21.52 10.07 7.25
N LEU A 100 22.27 9.04 6.87
CA LEU A 100 22.32 8.62 5.47
C LEU A 100 21.04 7.84 5.08
N ASN A 101 20.54 6.97 5.95
CA ASN A 101 19.29 6.22 5.71
C ASN A 101 18.07 7.15 5.48
N LEU A 102 18.07 8.35 6.08
CA LEU A 102 16.99 9.33 5.90
C LEU A 102 17.06 10.11 4.57
N ASN A 103 18.19 10.05 3.86
CA ASN A 103 18.45 10.83 2.65
C ASN A 103 18.61 9.95 1.38
N LEU A 104 18.36 8.65 1.48
CA LEU A 104 18.33 7.70 0.34
C LEU A 104 16.99 7.77 -0.38
#